data_AF-A0A3A9CCZ3-F1
#
_entry.id   AF-A0A3A9CCZ3-F1
#
_cell.length_a   1.000
_cell.length_b   1.000
_cell.length_c   1.000
_cell.angle_alpha   90.00
_cell.angle_beta   90.00
_cell.angle_gamma   90.00
#
_symmetry.space_group_name_H-M   'P 1'
#
loop_
_entity.id
_entity.type
_entity.pdbx_description
1 polymer ?
#
loop_
_entity_poly.entity_id
_entity_poly.type
_entity_poly.pdbx_seq_one_letter_code
_entity_poly.pdbx_strand_id
1 'polypeptide(L)'
;MILHIYADYDKRLGAYKVQYILKRDYGISISVGRVYRLMRSMELPKMSTVKPRPSWRRMDNGECHNRLLQQFSQDAPNLVWVSD
;
A
#
# COMPACT_ATOMS: atom_id res chain seq x y z
N MET A 1 -13.93 5.83 -19.97
CA MET A 1 -13.40 4.54 -19.45
C MET A 1 -12.04 4.70 -18.76
N ILE A 2 -10.92 4.91 -19.47
CA ILE A 2 -9.59 5.07 -18.83
C ILE A 2 -9.58 6.21 -17.80
N LEU A 3 -10.21 7.34 -18.12
CA LEU A 3 -10.34 8.48 -17.21
C LEU A 3 -11.10 8.13 -15.93
N HIS A 4 -12.13 7.28 -16.02
CA HIS A 4 -12.93 6.85 -14.86
C HIS A 4 -12.09 5.96 -13.95
N ILE A 5 -11.42 4.95 -14.51
CA ILE A 5 -10.45 4.10 -13.80
C ILE A 5 -9.35 4.96 -13.16
N TYR A 6 -8.90 6.02 -13.83
CA TYR A 6 -7.89 6.91 -13.27
C TYR A 6 -8.42 7.72 -12.08
N ALA A 7 -9.65 8.22 -12.15
CA ALA A 7 -10.29 8.98 -11.09
C ALA A 7 -10.65 8.13 -9.87
N ASP A 8 -11.20 6.92 -10.07
CA ASP A 8 -11.62 6.01 -9.00
C ASP A 8 -10.45 5.61 -8.09
N TYR A 9 -9.23 5.57 -8.65
CA TYR A 9 -8.02 5.19 -7.94
C TYR A 9 -7.13 6.40 -7.61
N ASP A 10 -7.76 7.56 -7.39
CA ASP A 10 -7.11 8.78 -6.90
C ASP A 10 -5.91 9.22 -7.76
N LYS A 11 -5.97 8.97 -9.08
CA LYS A 11 -4.95 9.41 -10.05
C LYS A 11 -3.58 8.72 -9.86
N ARG A 12 -3.55 7.61 -9.10
CA ARG A 12 -2.31 6.89 -8.72
C ARG A 12 -1.93 5.76 -9.68
N LEU A 13 -2.83 5.38 -10.58
CA LEU A 13 -2.59 4.24 -11.47
C LEU A 13 -1.82 4.67 -12.71
N GLY A 14 -0.71 3.97 -12.96
CA GLY A 14 0.07 4.10 -14.18
C GLY A 14 -0.48 3.24 -15.31
N ALA A 15 0.03 3.47 -16.52
CA ALA A 15 -0.41 2.77 -17.72
C ALA A 15 -0.41 1.24 -17.58
N TYR A 16 0.58 0.66 -16.88
CA TYR A 16 0.65 -0.77 -16.61
C TYR A 16 -0.55 -1.28 -15.80
N LYS A 17 -0.88 -0.59 -14.70
CA LYS A 17 -1.96 -1.01 -13.80
C LYS A 17 -3.34 -0.75 -14.41
N VAL A 18 -3.48 0.33 -15.19
CA VAL A 18 -4.67 0.58 -16.00
C VAL A 18 -4.85 -0.50 -17.07
N GLN A 19 -3.79 -0.90 -17.77
CA GLN A 19 -3.85 -2.00 -18.75
C GLN A 19 -4.36 -3.30 -18.12
N TYR A 20 -3.86 -3.63 -16.93
CA TYR A 20 -4.31 -4.81 -16.20
C TYR A 20 -5.82 -4.74 -15.87
N ILE A 21 -6.30 -3.61 -15.36
CA ILE A 21 -7.74 -3.41 -15.06
C ILE A 21 -8.58 -3.50 -16.34
N LEU A 22 -8.13 -2.88 -17.44
CA LEU A 22 -8.81 -2.97 -18.73
C LEU A 22 -8.95 -4.41 -19.22
N LYS A 23 -7.90 -5.22 -19.05
CA LYS A 23 -7.94 -6.64 -19.42
C LYS A 23 -8.85 -7.45 -18.50
N ARG A 24 -8.78 -7.22 -17.18
CA ARG A 24 -9.49 -8.00 -16.16
C ARG A 24 -10.99 -7.70 -16.12
N ASP A 25 -11.36 -6.41 -16.08
CA ASP A 25 -12.74 -6.00 -15.79
C ASP A 25 -13.54 -5.69 -17.07
N TYR A 26 -12.84 -5.26 -18.12
CA TYR A 26 -13.47 -4.83 -19.37
C TYR A 26 -13.18 -5.76 -20.55
N GLY A 27 -12.31 -6.78 -20.38
CA GLY A 27 -11.92 -7.69 -21.47
C GLY A 27 -11.10 -7.04 -22.58
N ILE A 28 -10.57 -5.83 -22.37
CA ILE A 28 -9.87 -5.05 -23.39
C ILE A 28 -8.37 -5.32 -23.30
N SER A 29 -7.85 -6.08 -24.27
CA SER A 29 -6.42 -6.35 -24.41
C SER A 29 -5.75 -5.35 -25.35
N ILE A 30 -5.15 -4.31 -24.77
CA ILE A 30 -4.32 -3.32 -25.50
C ILE A 30 -2.92 -3.28 -24.91
N SER A 31 -1.93 -2.81 -25.68
CA SER A 31 -0.56 -2.67 -25.19
C SER A 31 -0.44 -1.55 -24.15
N VAL A 32 0.51 -1.69 -23.22
CA VAL A 32 0.83 -0.63 -22.24
C VAL A 32 1.14 0.69 -22.95
N GLY A 33 1.87 0.65 -24.06
CA GLY A 33 2.19 1.83 -24.85
C GLY A 33 0.95 2.53 -25.42
N ARG A 34 -0.07 1.77 -25.83
CA ARG A 34 -1.36 2.33 -26.26
C ARG A 34 -2.10 3.00 -25.11
N VAL A 35 -2.12 2.37 -23.93
CA VAL A 35 -2.68 2.99 -22.71
C VAL A 35 -1.95 4.28 -22.37
N TYR A 36 -0.61 4.28 -22.41
CA TYR A 36 0.19 5.48 -22.15
C TYR A 36 -0.15 6.63 -23.10
N ARG A 37 -0.25 6.35 -24.41
CA ARG A 37 -0.63 7.37 -25.40
C ARG A 37 -2.04 7.92 -25.15
N LEU A 38 -2.99 7.05 -24.81
CA LEU A 38 -4.36 7.46 -24.47
C LEU A 38 -4.41 8.31 -23.21
N MET A 39 -3.69 7.91 -22.15
CA MET A 39 -3.57 8.71 -20.92
C MET A 39 -2.93 10.07 -21.21
N ARG A 40 -1.91 10.11 -22.08
CA ARG A 40 -1.22 11.36 -22.46
C ARG A 40 -2.12 12.29 -23.28
N SER A 41 -2.94 11.77 -24.19
CA SER A 41 -3.89 12.58 -24.96
C SER A 41 -5.05 13.12 -24.12
N MET A 42 -5.24 12.62 -22.90
CA MET A 42 -6.27 13.12 -21.96
C MET A 42 -5.75 14.25 -21.06
N GLU A 43 -4.52 14.74 -21.28
CA GLU A 43 -3.90 15.84 -20.51
C GLU A 43 -3.93 15.64 -18.98
N LEU A 44 -3.77 14.38 -18.55
CA LEU A 44 -3.83 14.03 -17.12
C LEU A 44 -2.69 14.72 -16.33
N PRO A 45 -2.96 15.18 -15.11
CA PRO A 45 -1.93 15.76 -14.25
C PRO A 45 -0.83 14.74 -13.98
N LYS A 46 0.41 15.23 -13.86
CA LYS A 46 1.56 14.37 -13.55
C LYS A 46 1.27 13.61 -12.25
N MET A 47 1.39 12.29 -12.31
CA MET A 47 1.18 11.43 -11.16
C MET A 47 2.08 11.88 -10.00
N SER A 48 1.49 12.05 -8.82
CA SER A 48 2.24 12.42 -7.63
C SER A 48 3.28 11.33 -7.33
N THR A 49 4.56 11.70 -7.41
CA THR A 49 5.68 10.87 -6.94
C THR A 49 5.94 11.08 -5.45
N VAL A 50 5.14 11.93 -4.79
CA VAL A 50 5.25 12.19 -3.36
C VAL A 50 4.81 10.92 -2.62
N LYS A 51 5.75 10.33 -1.87
CA LYS A 51 5.48 9.16 -1.03
C LYS A 51 4.36 9.51 -0.04
N PRO A 52 3.27 8.73 0.03
CA PRO A 52 2.23 8.98 1.02
C PRO A 52 2.85 8.87 2.41
N ARG A 53 2.41 9.75 3.32
CA ARG A 53 2.78 9.63 4.74
C ARG A 53 2.27 8.27 5.23
N PRO A 54 3.12 7.45 5.89
CA PRO A 54 2.65 6.19 6.42
C PRO A 54 1.52 6.50 7.41
N SER A 55 0.34 5.93 7.16
CA SER A 55 -0.75 5.97 8.13
C SER A 55 -0.40 5.00 9.26
N TRP A 56 0.56 5.38 10.10
CA TRP A 56 0.65 4.81 11.43
C TRP A 56 -0.59 5.30 12.16
N ARG A 57 -1.69 4.56 12.05
CA ARG A 57 -2.63 4.55 13.16
C ARG A 57 -1.78 4.05 14.32
N ARG A 58 -1.43 4.93 15.26
CA ARG A 58 -1.09 4.45 16.59
C ARG A 58 -2.34 3.67 17.00
N MET A 59 -2.29 2.35 16.87
CA MET A 59 -3.19 1.53 17.66
C MET A 59 -2.90 1.96 19.07
N ASP A 60 -3.99 2.38 19.69
CA ASP A 60 -4.20 2.89 21.03
C ASP A 60 -3.05 2.68 22.02
N ASN A 61 -2.93 3.58 22.98
CA ASN A 61 -2.14 3.37 24.19
C ASN A 61 -2.80 2.26 25.03
N GLY A 62 -3.03 1.08 24.45
CA GLY A 62 -3.41 -0.11 25.18
C GLY A 62 -2.26 -0.37 26.11
N GLU A 63 -2.51 -0.13 27.40
CA GLU A 63 -1.65 -0.49 28.50
C GLU A 63 -1.12 -1.89 28.20
N CYS A 64 0.16 -1.98 27.82
CA CYS A 64 0.75 -3.22 27.36
C CYS A 64 0.95 -4.06 28.63
N HIS A 65 -0.11 -4.74 29.05
CA HIS A 65 -0.11 -5.52 30.27
C HIS A 65 0.95 -6.59 30.10
N ASN A 66 1.95 -6.56 30.98
CA ASN A 66 3.00 -7.56 31.04
C ASN A 66 2.40 -8.90 31.52
N ARG A 67 1.62 -9.55 30.67
CA ARG A 67 0.99 -10.86 30.90
C ARG A 67 2.02 -11.95 31.11
N LEU A 68 3.20 -11.78 30.50
CA LEU A 68 4.32 -12.69 30.63
C LEU A 68 5.13 -12.46 31.91
N LEU A 69 4.78 -11.45 32.72
CA LEU A 69 5.48 -11.08 33.94
C LEU A 69 7.00 -11.08 33.75
N GLN A 70 7.47 -10.37 32.71
CA GLN A 70 8.86 -10.17 32.28
C GLN A 70 9.75 -9.47 33.34
N GLN A 71 9.78 -9.99 34.56
CA GLN A 71 10.68 -9.57 35.62
C GLN A 71 12.03 -10.26 35.38
N PHE A 72 12.81 -9.71 34.45
CA PHE A 72 14.14 -10.21 34.11
C PHE A 72 15.24 -9.83 35.12
N SER A 73 14.86 -9.34 36.31
CA SER A 73 15.78 -9.17 37.44
C SER A 73 16.08 -10.54 38.05
N GLN A 74 17.21 -11.13 37.67
CA GLN A 74 17.66 -12.43 38.15
C GLN A 74 19.07 -12.33 38.73
N ASP A 75 19.34 -13.12 39.76
CA ASP A 75 20.63 -13.13 40.46
C ASP A 75 21.78 -13.71 39.61
N ALA A 76 21.45 -14.42 38.54
CA ALA A 76 22.42 -15.00 37.61
C ALA A 76 21.84 -15.12 36.18
N PRO A 77 22.70 -15.14 35.13
CA PRO A 77 22.26 -15.28 33.74
C PRO A 77 21.60 -16.65 33.46
N ASN A 78 20.73 -16.69 32.45
CA ASN A 78 20.06 -17.90 31.91
C ASN A 78 19.08 -18.62 32.86
N LEU A 79 18.58 -17.95 33.91
CA LEU A 79 17.65 -18.57 34.86
C LEU A 79 16.20 -18.62 34.36
N VAL A 80 15.75 -17.63 33.59
CA VAL A 80 14.41 -17.64 33.00
C VAL A 80 14.49 -17.44 31.51
N TRP A 81 13.73 -18.27 30.78
CA TRP A 81 13.58 -18.19 29.34
C TRP A 81 12.10 -18.01 29.02
N VAL A 82 11.80 -17.10 28.11
CA VAL A 82 10.45 -16.90 27.59
C VAL A 82 10.53 -16.87 26.06
N SER A 83 9.54 -17.46 25.39
CA SER A 83 9.34 -17.37 23.95
C SER A 83 8.00 -16.72 23.66
N ASP A 84 7.93 -15.95 22.57
CA ASP A 84 6.69 -15.33 22.06
C ASP A 84 5.76 -16.37 21.40
#